data_AF-A0A5N6DJP9-F1
#
_entry.id   AF-A0A5N6DJP9-F1
#
_cell.length_a   1.000
_cell.length_b   1.000
_cell.length_c   1.000
_cell.angle_alpha   90.00
_cell.angle_beta   90.00
_cell.angle_gamma   90.00
#
_symmetry.space_group_name_H-M   'P 1'
#
loop_
_entity.id
_entity.type
_entity.pdbx_description
1 polymer ?
#
loop_
_entity_poly.entity_id
_entity_poly.type
_entity_poly.pdbx_seq_one_letter_code
_entity_poly.pdbx_strand_id
1 'polypeptide(L)'
;MMVMQDDRLALVHIPLDLYPYFLNPILQVLFHEVPPISGNHADSPNGGPDGVQKRAQPAFLNLSITPVECSIMCPRQLANDYFAPLVERFAKDNVSNPCRLSISREDFIAMQVYGEGLEAGQRVLELTSPLAMAGISIFFISTYFSDYIIVPLRSKTQVIRTLEKRGFQFEMSTDAFINNNNQFNSCLSPVSSRSTSSLGSPPPTPPPSSLDELQTRTFSSLRKNSITPSVDRSLRLVQCAVHHRDSSDVSSISILRDALTIALVVDKPRFLSLTMTAADPAASLLLEQRLLPRFSSDPTFPAEPDDETSLLLGSKEEILVPIMLDLRKLPLEATGIVCGVAGRLAYATHARGDDITDGSSTIMSHSFNGFSSFDDTMNRFFSSSVGSGGPVKPPTPGSGRKLSNGSLTHHLQPDSDSSIEAVEISFLSTARAGTIIVGEHELQRAVDALEAESHDPEDLEEFEI
;
A
#
# COMPACT_ATOMS: atom_id res chain seq x y z
N MET A 1 -4.28 -5.54 -13.56
CA MET A 1 -5.74 -5.67 -13.29
C MET A 1 -6.04 -5.05 -11.93
N MET A 2 -7.23 -4.48 -11.71
CA MET A 2 -7.59 -3.87 -10.42
C MET A 2 -8.95 -4.37 -9.92
N VAL A 3 -9.04 -4.64 -8.61
CA VAL A 3 -10.27 -5.04 -7.93
C VAL A 3 -10.66 -3.98 -6.92
N MET A 4 -11.93 -3.58 -6.93
CA MET A 4 -12.46 -2.57 -6.02
C MET A 4 -13.25 -3.23 -4.89
N GLN A 5 -13.05 -2.71 -3.68
CA GLN A 5 -13.79 -3.15 -2.50
C GLN A 5 -14.99 -2.25 -2.25
N ASP A 6 -16.12 -2.85 -1.86
CA ASP A 6 -17.40 -2.15 -1.73
C ASP A 6 -17.60 -1.44 -0.38
N ASP A 7 -16.66 -1.60 0.56
CA ASP A 7 -16.73 -0.96 1.87
C ASP A 7 -16.47 0.55 1.79
N ARG A 8 -17.32 1.32 2.49
CA ARG A 8 -17.06 2.73 2.76
C ARG A 8 -16.13 2.85 3.95
N LEU A 9 -14.90 3.26 3.69
CA LEU A 9 -13.86 3.34 4.70
C LEU A 9 -13.79 4.74 5.32
N ALA A 10 -13.48 4.79 6.60
CA ALA A 10 -13.13 6.00 7.31
C ALA A 10 -11.68 5.93 7.80
N LEU A 11 -10.99 7.05 7.75
CA LEU A 11 -9.64 7.20 8.27
C LEU A 11 -9.69 7.85 9.65
N VAL A 12 -9.25 7.14 10.67
CA VAL A 12 -9.05 7.63 12.04
C VAL A 12 -7.58 7.98 12.22
N HIS A 13 -7.29 9.19 12.66
CA HIS A 13 -5.96 9.69 12.97
C HIS A 13 -5.82 9.95 14.47
N ILE A 14 -4.83 9.32 15.11
CA ILE A 14 -4.60 9.36 16.55
C ILE A 14 -3.15 9.83 16.80
N PRO A 15 -2.95 11.02 17.41
CA PRO A 15 -1.64 11.45 17.88
C PRO A 15 -1.04 10.46 18.88
N LEU A 16 0.29 10.28 18.86
CA LEU A 16 0.98 9.30 19.72
C LEU A 16 0.78 9.56 21.22
N ASP A 17 0.65 10.83 21.63
CA ASP A 17 0.36 11.21 23.01
C ASP A 17 -1.04 10.76 23.47
N LEU A 18 -1.96 10.54 22.53
CA LEU A 18 -3.31 10.06 22.79
C LEU A 18 -3.48 8.55 22.56
N TYR A 19 -2.56 7.89 21.86
CA TYR A 19 -2.63 6.46 21.54
C TYR A 19 -3.02 5.55 22.73
N PRO A 20 -2.46 5.73 23.95
CA PRO A 20 -2.82 4.87 25.09
C PRO A 20 -4.30 4.88 25.46
N TYR A 21 -5.00 6.01 25.25
CA TYR A 21 -6.44 6.13 25.53
C TYR A 21 -7.31 5.41 24.49
N PHE A 22 -6.75 5.13 23.30
CA PHE A 22 -7.44 4.50 22.18
C PHE A 22 -7.14 3.01 22.03
N LEU A 23 -6.31 2.43 22.90
CA LEU A 23 -5.99 1.01 22.84
C LEU A 23 -7.23 0.12 22.91
N ASN A 24 -8.21 0.45 23.74
CA ASN A 24 -9.46 -0.31 23.82
C ASN A 24 -10.29 -0.23 22.50
N PRO A 25 -10.63 0.97 21.97
CA PRO A 25 -11.23 1.09 20.63
C PRO A 25 -10.48 0.35 19.51
N ILE A 26 -9.14 0.39 19.52
CA ILE A 26 -8.30 -0.31 18.54
C ILE A 26 -8.52 -1.83 18.65
N LEU A 27 -8.42 -2.40 19.85
CA LEU A 27 -8.63 -3.83 20.07
C LEU A 27 -10.07 -4.25 19.73
N GLN A 28 -11.07 -3.39 20.00
CA GLN A 28 -12.46 -3.66 19.64
C GLN A 28 -12.69 -3.71 18.12
N VAL A 29 -11.99 -2.87 17.34
CA VAL A 29 -12.05 -2.93 15.87
C VAL A 29 -11.31 -4.15 15.34
N LEU A 30 -10.11 -4.44 15.86
CA LEU A 30 -9.36 -5.64 15.47
C LEU A 30 -10.18 -6.91 15.74
N PHE A 31 -10.76 -7.05 16.94
CA PHE A 31 -11.46 -8.26 17.35
C PHE A 31 -12.97 -8.18 17.19
N HIS A 32 -13.45 -7.38 16.23
CA HIS A 32 -14.88 -7.16 16.00
C HIS A 32 -15.67 -8.46 15.71
N GLU A 33 -15.01 -9.48 15.16
CA GLU A 33 -15.61 -10.79 14.91
C GLU A 33 -16.01 -11.55 16.19
N VAL A 34 -15.45 -11.18 17.35
CA VAL A 34 -15.73 -11.82 18.64
C VAL A 34 -16.98 -11.18 19.28
N PRO A 35 -18.09 -11.92 19.43
CA PRO A 35 -19.31 -11.37 20.00
C PRO A 35 -19.16 -11.13 21.52
N PRO A 36 -19.84 -10.12 22.08
CA PRO A 36 -19.88 -9.92 23.52
C PRO A 36 -20.64 -11.06 24.21
N ILE A 37 -20.18 -11.46 25.40
CA ILE A 37 -20.85 -12.46 26.22
C ILE A 37 -22.21 -11.90 26.66
N SER A 38 -23.29 -12.47 26.12
CA SER A 38 -24.66 -12.09 26.49
C SER A 38 -25.14 -12.96 27.64
N GLY A 39 -25.49 -12.36 28.78
CA GLY A 39 -25.85 -13.07 30.02
C GLY A 39 -27.25 -13.72 30.06
N ASN A 40 -27.94 -13.88 28.93
CA ASN A 40 -29.28 -14.48 28.92
C ASN A 40 -29.25 -15.93 28.42
N HIS A 41 -29.13 -16.85 29.36
CA HIS A 41 -29.77 -18.16 29.22
C HIS A 41 -31.29 -17.95 29.08
N ALA A 42 -31.82 -18.17 27.89
CA ALA A 42 -33.20 -18.61 27.73
C ALA A 42 -33.22 -19.61 26.58
N ASP A 43 -33.48 -20.87 26.94
CA ASP A 43 -33.75 -21.97 26.03
C ASP A 43 -34.73 -21.52 24.94
N SER A 44 -34.30 -21.64 23.69
CA SER A 44 -35.19 -21.72 22.53
C SER A 44 -34.74 -22.92 21.69
N PRO A 45 -35.39 -24.09 21.85
CA PRO A 45 -35.04 -25.31 21.14
C PRO A 45 -35.71 -25.29 19.76
N ASN A 46 -35.33 -24.34 18.91
CA ASN A 46 -35.70 -24.32 17.49
C ASN A 46 -34.63 -23.57 16.69
N GLY A 47 -33.42 -24.13 16.68
CA GLY A 47 -32.33 -23.68 15.82
C GLY A 47 -32.57 -24.09 14.38
N GLY A 48 -33.23 -23.24 13.59
CA GLY A 48 -32.98 -23.20 12.15
C GLY A 48 -31.50 -22.84 11.91
N PRO A 49 -30.92 -23.17 10.74
CA PRO A 49 -29.47 -23.02 10.48
C PRO A 49 -28.98 -21.57 10.35
N ASP A 50 -29.72 -20.59 10.88
CA ASP A 50 -29.60 -19.15 10.55
C ASP A 50 -29.48 -18.24 11.81
N GLY A 51 -28.93 -18.77 12.91
CA GLY A 51 -29.06 -18.17 14.25
C GLY A 51 -27.82 -17.52 14.88
N VAL A 52 -26.64 -17.59 14.28
CA VAL A 52 -25.46 -16.82 14.71
C VAL A 52 -24.97 -16.08 13.47
N GLN A 53 -25.42 -14.84 13.28
CA GLN A 53 -24.81 -13.98 12.26
C GLN A 53 -23.35 -13.77 12.65
N LYS A 54 -22.46 -14.57 12.07
CA LYS A 54 -21.01 -14.39 12.13
C LYS A 54 -20.78 -12.96 11.65
N ARG A 55 -20.36 -12.05 12.54
CA ARG A 55 -20.07 -10.67 12.15
C ARG A 55 -19.06 -10.75 11.02
N ALA A 56 -19.48 -10.32 9.82
CA ALA A 56 -18.65 -10.42 8.64
C ALA A 56 -17.36 -9.64 8.86
N GLN A 57 -16.24 -10.18 8.40
CA GLN A 57 -14.99 -9.45 8.44
C GLN A 57 -15.06 -8.23 7.53
N PRO A 58 -14.40 -7.14 7.91
CA PRO A 58 -14.33 -5.97 7.06
C PRO A 58 -13.63 -6.34 5.74
N ALA A 59 -14.12 -5.82 4.61
CA ALA A 59 -13.47 -6.03 3.32
C ALA A 59 -12.07 -5.38 3.30
N PHE A 60 -11.89 -4.32 4.09
CA PHE A 60 -10.60 -3.67 4.34
C PHE A 60 -10.47 -3.17 5.78
N LEU A 61 -9.34 -3.47 6.41
CA LEU A 61 -8.91 -2.88 7.67
C LEU A 61 -7.40 -2.71 7.65
N ASN A 62 -6.93 -1.51 7.89
CA ASN A 62 -5.51 -1.22 8.11
C ASN A 62 -5.33 -0.49 9.45
N LEU A 63 -4.39 -0.98 10.25
CA LEU A 63 -3.90 -0.33 11.47
C LEU A 63 -2.41 -0.07 11.28
N SER A 64 -2.00 1.19 11.33
CA SER A 64 -0.59 1.58 11.26
C SER A 64 -0.20 2.43 12.45
N ILE A 65 0.78 1.97 13.21
CA ILE A 65 1.48 2.69 14.26
C ILE A 65 2.84 3.04 13.69
N THR A 66 3.19 4.33 13.71
CA THR A 66 4.47 4.84 13.22
C THR A 66 5.11 5.76 14.26
N PRO A 67 6.39 6.14 14.10
CA PRO A 67 7.01 7.15 14.96
C PRO A 67 6.36 8.55 14.91
N VAL A 68 5.46 8.81 13.96
CA VAL A 68 4.78 10.10 13.80
C VAL A 68 3.40 10.10 14.45
N GLU A 69 2.64 9.03 14.25
CA GLU A 69 1.20 8.94 14.55
C GLU A 69 0.67 7.48 14.47
N CYS A 70 -0.58 7.27 14.88
CA CYS A 70 -1.33 6.03 14.66
C CYS A 70 -2.58 6.29 13.81
N SER A 71 -2.67 5.59 12.67
CA SER A 71 -3.78 5.69 11.75
C SER A 71 -4.53 4.37 11.62
N ILE A 72 -5.87 4.45 11.53
CA ILE A 72 -6.73 3.28 11.28
C ILE A 72 -7.63 3.58 10.08
N MET A 73 -7.54 2.78 9.03
CA MET A 73 -8.49 2.74 7.93
C MET A 73 -9.43 1.57 8.15
N CYS A 74 -10.72 1.82 8.42
CA CYS A 74 -11.69 0.77 8.73
C CYS A 74 -13.07 1.12 8.17
N PRO A 75 -14.04 0.19 8.10
CA PRO A 75 -15.39 0.52 7.69
C PRO A 75 -15.96 1.66 8.56
N ARG A 76 -16.63 2.60 7.91
CA ARG A 76 -17.22 3.80 8.54
C ARG A 76 -18.04 3.47 9.78
N GLN A 77 -18.79 2.37 9.74
CA GLN A 77 -19.60 1.92 10.87
C GLN A 77 -18.73 1.62 12.10
N LEU A 78 -17.61 0.90 11.94
CA LEU A 78 -16.72 0.57 13.05
C LEU A 78 -16.02 1.82 13.61
N ALA A 79 -15.66 2.77 12.74
CA ALA A 79 -15.12 4.06 13.17
C ALA A 79 -16.13 4.83 14.04
N ASN A 80 -17.39 4.86 13.62
CA ASN A 80 -18.46 5.54 14.35
C ASN A 80 -18.81 4.83 15.67
N ASP A 81 -18.80 3.50 15.69
CA ASP A 81 -19.19 2.73 16.87
C ASP A 81 -18.12 2.78 17.97
N TYR A 82 -16.84 2.63 17.60
CA TYR A 82 -15.76 2.46 18.57
C TYR A 82 -14.92 3.72 18.83
N PHE A 83 -14.75 4.59 17.83
CA PHE A 83 -13.87 5.76 17.96
C PHE A 83 -14.63 7.07 18.19
N ALA A 84 -15.72 7.31 17.45
CA ALA A 84 -16.45 8.58 17.53
C ALA A 84 -16.90 8.97 18.96
N PRO A 85 -17.39 8.05 19.81
CA PRO A 85 -17.80 8.40 21.17
C PRO A 85 -16.64 8.95 22.00
N LEU A 86 -15.42 8.43 21.80
CA LEU A 86 -14.23 8.88 22.52
C LEU A 86 -13.70 10.19 21.93
N VAL A 87 -13.70 10.32 20.60
CA VAL A 87 -13.30 11.55 19.89
C VAL A 87 -14.18 12.74 20.30
N GLU A 88 -15.50 12.54 20.37
CA GLU A 88 -16.43 13.59 20.78
C GLU A 88 -16.24 14.02 22.24
N ARG A 89 -15.89 13.08 23.13
CA ARG A 89 -15.56 13.41 24.52
C ARG A 89 -14.29 14.26 24.59
N PHE A 90 -13.22 13.84 23.92
CA PHE A 90 -11.98 14.62 23.85
C PHE A 90 -12.20 16.02 23.25
N ALA A 91 -13.04 16.14 22.21
CA ALA A 91 -13.37 17.43 21.61
C ALA A 91 -14.15 18.36 22.57
N LYS A 92 -15.06 17.80 23.38
CA LYS A 92 -15.82 18.56 24.40
C LYS A 92 -14.93 19.02 25.55
N ASP A 93 -13.97 18.22 25.96
CA ASP A 93 -13.08 18.56 27.08
C ASP A 93 -11.97 19.53 26.68
N ASN A 94 -11.67 19.65 25.38
CA ASN A 94 -10.57 20.47 24.84
C ASN A 94 -11.07 21.60 23.92
N VAL A 95 -12.15 22.29 24.26
CA VAL A 95 -12.76 23.34 23.42
C VAL A 95 -11.78 24.44 22.98
N SER A 96 -10.74 24.70 23.79
CA SER A 96 -9.76 25.77 23.54
C SER A 96 -8.63 25.38 22.58
N ASN A 97 -8.43 24.09 22.29
CA ASN A 97 -7.38 23.61 21.41
C ASN A 97 -7.98 22.75 20.28
N PRO A 98 -7.66 23.02 19.00
CA PRO A 98 -8.14 22.19 17.92
C PRO A 98 -7.70 20.74 18.16
N CYS A 99 -8.66 19.84 18.31
CA CYS A 99 -8.41 18.44 18.58
C CYS A 99 -7.59 17.84 17.43
N ARG A 100 -6.35 17.43 17.71
CA ARG A 100 -5.44 16.83 16.72
C ARG A 100 -5.90 15.43 16.30
N LEU A 101 -6.77 14.81 17.08
CA LEU A 101 -7.48 13.57 16.78
C LEU A 101 -8.62 13.84 15.79
N SER A 102 -8.75 13.00 14.75
CA SER A 102 -9.80 13.19 13.74
C SER A 102 -10.28 11.89 13.13
N ILE A 103 -11.57 11.81 12.84
CA ILE A 103 -12.15 10.84 11.91
C ILE A 103 -12.45 11.58 10.61
N SER A 104 -12.06 11.01 9.47
CA SER A 104 -12.27 11.63 8.17
C SER A 104 -13.76 11.91 7.91
N ARG A 105 -14.07 13.09 7.37
CA ARG A 105 -15.45 13.42 6.96
C ARG A 105 -15.82 12.72 5.66
N GLU A 106 -14.82 12.53 4.82
CA GLU A 106 -14.90 11.81 3.56
C GLU A 106 -14.85 10.30 3.80
N ASP A 107 -15.64 9.57 3.01
CA ASP A 107 -15.51 8.12 2.84
C ASP A 107 -14.45 7.81 1.79
N PHE A 108 -13.70 6.74 2.04
CA PHE A 108 -12.68 6.21 1.14
C PHE A 108 -13.09 4.85 0.59
N ILE A 109 -12.46 4.45 -0.51
CA ILE A 109 -12.54 3.10 -1.07
C ILE A 109 -11.14 2.56 -1.32
N ALA A 110 -10.92 1.29 -1.06
CA ALA A 110 -9.67 0.60 -1.37
C ALA A 110 -9.77 -0.12 -2.73
N MET A 111 -8.70 -0.05 -3.50
CA MET A 111 -8.52 -0.75 -4.76
C MET A 111 -7.23 -1.56 -4.70
N GLN A 112 -7.35 -2.87 -4.87
CA GLN A 112 -6.22 -3.78 -4.99
C GLN A 112 -5.63 -3.69 -6.40
N VAL A 113 -4.31 -3.72 -6.47
CA VAL A 113 -3.53 -3.64 -7.70
C VAL A 113 -2.76 -4.95 -7.87
N TYR A 114 -3.12 -5.72 -8.90
CA TYR A 114 -2.31 -6.87 -9.31
C TYR A 114 -1.20 -6.41 -10.24
N GLY A 115 0.05 -6.72 -9.86
CA GLY A 115 1.23 -6.51 -10.70
C GLY A 115 1.75 -7.85 -11.22
N GLU A 116 1.56 -8.14 -12.51
CA GLU A 116 2.39 -9.14 -13.19
C GLU A 116 3.54 -8.40 -13.90
N GLY A 117 4.78 -8.80 -13.62
CA GLY A 117 5.94 -8.55 -14.49
C GLY A 117 6.57 -7.16 -14.51
N LEU A 118 6.33 -6.29 -13.52
CA LEU A 118 6.99 -4.98 -13.40
C LEU A 118 7.67 -4.83 -12.03
N GLU A 119 8.82 -4.15 -12.02
CA GLU A 119 9.52 -3.75 -10.78
C GLU A 119 8.61 -2.90 -9.89
N ALA A 120 8.73 -3.06 -8.56
CA ALA A 120 7.83 -2.43 -7.58
C ALA A 120 7.77 -0.90 -7.74
N GLY A 121 8.92 -0.24 -7.88
CA GLY A 121 9.00 1.21 -8.08
C GLY A 121 8.35 1.71 -9.37
N GLN A 122 8.54 0.99 -10.48
CA GLN A 122 7.94 1.33 -11.77
C GLN A 122 6.41 1.16 -11.74
N ARG A 123 5.93 0.09 -11.11
CA ARG A 123 4.49 -0.16 -10.93
C ARG A 123 3.82 0.94 -10.11
N VAL A 124 4.47 1.40 -9.04
CA VAL A 124 4.00 2.57 -8.26
C VAL A 124 3.91 3.81 -9.15
N LEU A 125 4.91 4.06 -10.00
CA LEU A 125 4.91 5.24 -10.88
C LEU A 125 3.82 5.22 -11.94
N GLU A 126 3.69 4.11 -12.67
CA GLU A 126 2.69 3.96 -13.73
C GLU A 126 1.26 4.14 -13.21
N LEU A 127 1.05 3.72 -11.97
CA LEU A 127 -0.23 3.77 -11.30
C LEU A 127 -0.54 5.13 -10.67
N THR A 128 0.44 5.72 -9.97
CA THR A 128 0.24 6.95 -9.20
C THR A 128 0.37 8.22 -10.04
N SER A 129 1.15 8.19 -11.13
CA SER A 129 1.34 9.31 -12.06
C SER A 129 0.03 9.84 -12.65
N PRO A 130 -0.84 9.03 -13.28
CA PRO A 130 -2.07 9.55 -13.86
C PRO A 130 -3.04 10.11 -12.81
N LEU A 131 -3.06 9.55 -11.60
CA LEU A 131 -3.88 10.04 -10.49
C LEU A 131 -3.36 11.38 -9.96
N ALA A 132 -2.05 11.50 -9.81
CA ALA A 132 -1.41 12.73 -9.37
C ALA A 132 -1.55 13.86 -10.40
N MET A 133 -1.42 13.56 -11.69
CA MET A 133 -1.71 14.51 -12.78
C MET A 133 -3.19 14.94 -12.82
N ALA A 134 -4.11 14.05 -12.42
CA ALA A 134 -5.52 14.39 -12.29
C ALA A 134 -5.86 15.16 -11.00
N GLY A 135 -4.87 15.45 -10.14
CA GLY A 135 -5.07 16.13 -8.86
C GLY A 135 -5.87 15.29 -7.85
N ILE A 136 -5.72 13.97 -7.89
CA ILE A 136 -6.41 13.04 -7.00
C ILE A 136 -5.46 12.66 -5.85
N SER A 137 -5.89 12.93 -4.61
CA SER A 137 -5.18 12.48 -3.41
C SER A 137 -5.38 10.98 -3.21
N ILE A 138 -4.30 10.28 -2.89
CA ILE A 138 -4.30 8.84 -2.69
C ILE A 138 -3.54 8.48 -1.43
N PHE A 139 -3.92 7.38 -0.79
CA PHE A 139 -3.02 6.62 0.07
C PHE A 139 -2.55 5.40 -0.70
N PHE A 140 -1.27 5.09 -0.58
CA PHE A 140 -0.68 3.89 -1.16
C PHE A 140 -0.15 3.01 -0.02
N ILE A 141 -0.58 1.75 0.00
CA ILE A 141 -0.18 0.76 1.01
C ILE A 141 0.32 -0.49 0.29
N SER A 142 1.62 -0.73 0.39
CA SER A 142 2.24 -2.00 0.02
C SER A 142 2.05 -3.03 1.12
N THR A 143 1.65 -4.22 0.73
CA THR A 143 1.45 -5.37 1.62
C THR A 143 2.21 -6.58 1.09
N TYR A 144 2.22 -7.67 1.86
CA TYR A 144 2.87 -8.92 1.47
C TYR A 144 2.33 -9.50 0.16
N PHE A 145 1.04 -9.34 -0.12
CA PHE A 145 0.40 -9.96 -1.29
C PHE A 145 0.14 -9.00 -2.44
N SER A 146 -0.12 -7.74 -2.14
CA SER A 146 -0.62 -6.77 -3.12
C SER A 146 -0.38 -5.34 -2.69
N ASP A 147 -0.44 -4.42 -3.65
CA ASP A 147 -0.53 -3.00 -3.34
C ASP A 147 -1.98 -2.54 -3.34
N TYR A 148 -2.28 -1.60 -2.45
CA TYR A 148 -3.58 -0.99 -2.31
C TYR A 148 -3.48 0.51 -2.54
N ILE A 149 -4.34 1.02 -3.43
CA ILE A 149 -4.63 2.45 -3.52
C ILE A 149 -5.94 2.73 -2.82
N ILE A 150 -5.92 3.68 -1.91
CA ILE A 150 -7.12 4.15 -1.25
C ILE A 150 -7.38 5.58 -1.70
N VAL A 151 -8.60 5.83 -2.17
CA VAL A 151 -8.99 7.12 -2.75
C VAL A 151 -10.28 7.64 -2.13
N PRO A 152 -10.51 8.95 -2.16
CA PRO A 152 -11.82 9.54 -1.90
C PRO A 152 -12.93 8.83 -2.69
N LEU A 153 -13.99 8.38 -2.01
CA LEU A 153 -15.15 7.76 -2.67
C LEU A 153 -15.76 8.71 -3.72
N ARG A 154 -15.78 10.02 -3.44
CA ARG A 154 -16.23 11.07 -4.37
C ARG A 154 -15.42 11.12 -5.68
N SER A 155 -14.18 10.66 -5.64
CA SER A 155 -13.28 10.64 -6.80
C SER A 155 -13.33 9.32 -7.56
N LYS A 156 -14.12 8.32 -7.12
CA LYS A 156 -14.23 6.97 -7.73
C LYS A 156 -14.34 7.00 -9.25
N THR A 157 -15.31 7.74 -9.79
CA THR A 157 -15.54 7.81 -11.24
C THR A 157 -14.38 8.47 -11.98
N GLN A 158 -13.75 9.48 -11.37
CA GLN A 158 -12.59 10.16 -11.94
C GLN A 158 -11.36 9.24 -11.95
N VAL A 159 -11.18 8.44 -10.90
CA VAL A 159 -10.09 7.45 -10.78
C VAL A 159 -10.23 6.37 -11.85
N ILE A 160 -11.41 5.73 -11.96
CA ILE A 160 -11.69 4.70 -12.96
C ILE A 160 -11.38 5.25 -14.37
N ARG A 161 -11.96 6.40 -14.72
CA ARG A 161 -11.75 7.02 -16.03
C ARG A 161 -10.29 7.37 -16.31
N THR A 162 -9.57 7.83 -15.29
CA THR A 162 -8.16 8.23 -15.41
C THR A 162 -7.26 7.03 -15.64
N LEU A 163 -7.53 5.92 -14.94
CA LEU A 163 -6.75 4.68 -15.04
C LEU A 163 -7.12 3.88 -16.31
N GLU A 164 -8.39 3.80 -16.70
CA GLU A 164 -8.81 3.14 -17.95
C GLU A 164 -8.19 3.79 -19.19
N LYS A 165 -8.06 5.13 -19.21
CA LYS A 165 -7.36 5.85 -20.27
C LYS A 165 -5.88 5.46 -20.42
N ARG A 166 -5.29 4.91 -19.37
CA ARG A 166 -3.90 4.42 -19.33
C ARG A 166 -3.82 2.90 -19.50
N GLY A 167 -4.93 2.23 -19.82
CA GLY A 167 -4.98 0.80 -20.11
C GLY A 167 -5.26 -0.10 -18.91
N PHE A 168 -5.51 0.46 -17.72
CA PHE A 168 -5.90 -0.35 -16.56
C PHE A 168 -7.34 -0.87 -16.72
N GLN A 169 -7.54 -2.15 -16.40
CA GLN A 169 -8.84 -2.81 -16.42
C GLN A 169 -9.31 -3.08 -14.99
N PHE A 170 -10.58 -2.77 -14.73
CA PHE A 170 -11.25 -3.01 -13.46
C PHE A 170 -12.11 -4.27 -13.55
N GLU A 171 -11.91 -5.18 -12.62
CA GLU A 171 -12.81 -6.32 -12.42
C GLU A 171 -13.84 -5.94 -11.34
N MET A 172 -15.12 -6.04 -11.70
CA MET A 172 -16.21 -5.81 -10.77
C MET A 172 -16.43 -7.12 -10.01
N SER A 173 -16.30 -7.11 -8.68
CA SER A 173 -16.50 -8.28 -7.83
C SER A 173 -17.85 -8.94 -8.12
N THR A 174 -17.81 -10.19 -8.59
CA THR A 174 -18.96 -10.94 -9.16
C THR A 174 -20.04 -11.30 -8.13
N ASP A 175 -19.82 -11.03 -6.83
CA ASP A 175 -20.77 -11.38 -5.76
C ASP A 175 -22.04 -10.50 -5.72
N ALA A 176 -22.11 -9.43 -6.52
CA ALA A 176 -23.28 -8.55 -6.61
C ALA A 176 -24.38 -9.03 -7.60
N PHE A 177 -24.21 -10.14 -8.32
CA PHE A 177 -25.16 -10.58 -9.35
C PHE A 177 -26.11 -11.73 -8.96
N ILE A 178 -26.04 -12.25 -7.73
CA ILE A 178 -27.00 -13.28 -7.26
C ILE A 178 -28.10 -12.67 -6.38
N ASN A 179 -28.65 -11.50 -6.74
CA ASN A 179 -30.03 -11.18 -6.34
C ASN A 179 -30.67 -10.02 -7.12
N ASN A 180 -30.87 -10.16 -8.43
CA ASN A 180 -32.09 -9.61 -9.04
C ASN A 180 -32.33 -10.22 -10.43
N ASN A 181 -33.24 -11.20 -10.51
CA ASN A 181 -33.71 -11.71 -11.79
C ASN A 181 -35.06 -11.05 -12.14
N ASN A 182 -35.18 -10.67 -13.42
CA ASN A 182 -36.34 -10.12 -14.14
C ASN A 182 -36.57 -8.59 -14.12
N GLN A 183 -36.00 -7.91 -15.13
CA GLN A 183 -36.80 -7.41 -16.24
C GLN A 183 -35.95 -7.02 -17.45
N PHE A 184 -36.17 -7.72 -18.56
CA PHE A 184 -35.77 -7.29 -19.89
C PHE A 184 -36.45 -5.95 -20.23
N ASN A 185 -35.69 -4.94 -20.65
CA ASN A 185 -36.08 -4.04 -21.76
C ASN A 185 -34.97 -3.08 -22.20
N SER A 186 -34.68 -3.18 -23.50
CA SER A 186 -34.15 -2.20 -24.47
C SER A 186 -33.16 -1.10 -24.06
N CYS A 187 -32.11 -1.02 -24.89
CA CYS A 187 -31.45 0.19 -25.35
C CYS A 187 -32.37 1.43 -25.36
N LEU A 188 -31.85 2.58 -24.95
CA LEU A 188 -31.95 3.88 -25.60
C LEU A 188 -31.28 4.94 -24.71
N SER A 189 -30.29 5.64 -25.28
CA SER A 189 -29.73 6.87 -24.71
C SER A 189 -30.83 7.92 -24.52
N PRO A 190 -30.74 8.75 -23.46
CA PRO A 190 -31.20 10.12 -23.57
C PRO A 190 -30.05 11.09 -23.31
N VAL A 191 -29.77 11.88 -24.35
CA VAL A 191 -29.11 13.18 -24.23
C VAL A 191 -30.03 14.10 -23.43
N SER A 192 -29.58 14.60 -22.28
CA SER A 192 -30.02 15.86 -21.64
C SER A 192 -29.12 16.08 -20.42
N SER A 193 -28.17 17.02 -20.51
CA SER A 193 -28.30 18.47 -20.37
C SER A 193 -27.80 18.89 -18.99
N ARG A 194 -26.82 19.80 -19.04
CA ARG A 194 -25.99 20.24 -17.93
C ARG A 194 -26.86 20.85 -16.84
N SER A 195 -26.66 20.41 -15.60
CA SER A 195 -27.00 21.21 -14.41
C SER A 195 -25.73 21.34 -13.57
N THR A 196 -25.23 22.56 -13.56
CA THR A 196 -24.00 23.01 -12.93
C THR A 196 -24.29 23.51 -11.52
N SER A 197 -24.10 22.67 -10.50
CA SER A 197 -23.94 23.03 -9.07
C SER A 197 -23.88 21.71 -8.31
N SER A 198 -22.82 21.25 -7.65
CA SER A 198 -21.82 21.93 -6.83
C SER A 198 -20.49 21.19 -6.93
N LEU A 199 -19.56 21.71 -7.73
CA LEU A 199 -18.16 21.29 -7.65
C LEU A 199 -17.61 21.84 -6.33
N GLY A 200 -17.14 20.96 -5.45
CA GLY A 200 -16.22 21.36 -4.39
C GLY A 200 -15.08 22.18 -5.00
N SER A 201 -14.59 23.17 -4.26
CA SER A 201 -13.51 24.05 -4.69
C SER A 201 -12.40 23.27 -5.40
N PRO A 202 -11.99 23.67 -6.63
CA PRO A 202 -10.89 23.01 -7.31
C PRO A 202 -9.63 23.10 -6.45
N PRO A 203 -8.69 22.13 -6.58
CA PRO A 203 -7.41 22.21 -5.91
C PRO A 203 -6.76 23.58 -6.22
N PRO A 204 -6.08 24.20 -5.24
CA PRO A 204 -5.60 25.58 -5.34
C PRO A 204 -4.53 25.82 -6.42
N THR A 205 -4.06 24.77 -7.10
CA THR A 205 -3.08 24.85 -8.19
C THR A 205 -3.56 24.05 -9.41
N PRO A 206 -3.27 24.51 -10.64
CA PRO A 206 -3.60 23.75 -11.85
C PRO A 206 -2.86 22.39 -11.85
N PRO A 207 -3.44 21.33 -12.46
CA PRO A 207 -2.76 20.03 -12.55
C PRO A 207 -1.40 20.15 -13.25
N PRO A 208 -0.40 19.34 -12.86
CA PRO A 208 0.91 19.34 -13.52
C PRO A 208 0.80 18.83 -14.97
N SER A 209 1.65 19.35 -15.84
CA SER A 209 1.68 19.05 -17.28
C SER A 209 2.66 17.94 -17.65
N SER A 210 3.66 17.66 -16.80
CA SER A 210 4.63 16.58 -16.98
C SER A 210 5.01 15.92 -15.64
N LEU A 211 5.67 14.76 -15.72
CA LEU A 211 6.19 14.06 -14.54
C LEU A 211 7.30 14.87 -13.84
N ASP A 212 8.18 15.51 -14.61
CA ASP A 212 9.26 16.34 -14.07
C ASP A 212 8.70 17.55 -13.31
N GLU A 213 7.71 18.23 -13.90
CA GLU A 213 7.02 19.35 -13.22
C GLU A 213 6.35 18.87 -11.93
N LEU A 214 5.75 17.68 -11.96
CA LEU A 214 5.12 17.06 -10.78
C LEU A 214 6.15 16.80 -9.68
N GLN A 215 7.30 16.21 -10.01
CA GLN A 215 8.40 15.99 -9.07
C GLN A 215 8.90 17.30 -8.48
N THR A 216 9.23 18.29 -9.31
CA THR A 216 9.68 19.61 -8.83
C THR A 216 8.67 20.26 -7.90
N ARG A 217 7.37 20.19 -8.22
CA ARG A 217 6.30 20.72 -7.36
C ARG A 217 6.21 19.96 -6.04
N THR A 218 6.32 18.64 -6.06
CA THR A 218 6.31 17.79 -4.85
C THR A 218 7.44 18.18 -3.91
N PHE A 219 8.69 18.18 -4.38
CA PHE A 219 9.84 18.52 -3.53
C PHE A 219 9.85 19.99 -3.10
N SER A 220 9.39 20.91 -3.94
CA SER A 220 9.18 22.31 -3.54
C SER A 220 8.15 22.44 -2.42
N SER A 221 7.05 21.67 -2.48
CA SER A 221 6.04 21.64 -1.41
C SER A 221 6.59 21.03 -0.11
N LEU A 222 7.39 19.95 -0.19
CA LEU A 222 8.04 19.35 0.96
C LEU A 222 9.00 20.33 1.63
N ARG A 223 9.88 20.98 0.85
CA ARG A 223 10.84 21.99 1.32
C ARG A 223 10.15 23.19 1.96
N LYS A 224 9.11 23.74 1.31
CA LYS A 224 8.30 24.85 1.84
C LYS A 224 7.71 24.56 3.22
N ASN A 225 7.42 23.29 3.52
CA ASN A 225 6.89 22.86 4.81
C ASN A 225 7.97 22.29 5.75
N SER A 226 9.25 22.39 5.38
CA SER A 226 10.39 21.81 6.12
C SER A 226 10.18 20.33 6.42
N ILE A 227 9.81 19.57 5.39
CA ILE A 227 9.64 18.13 5.43
C ILE A 227 10.89 17.52 4.82
N THR A 228 11.74 16.96 5.67
CA THR A 228 12.95 16.24 5.27
C THR A 228 12.76 14.74 5.51
N PRO A 229 13.29 13.87 4.63
CA PRO A 229 13.40 12.45 4.92
C PRO A 229 14.15 12.24 6.23
N SER A 230 13.67 11.32 7.05
CA SER A 230 14.30 10.96 8.32
C SER A 230 14.40 9.46 8.46
N VAL A 231 15.54 8.98 8.94
CA VAL A 231 15.81 7.55 9.09
C VAL A 231 16.22 7.26 10.52
N ASP A 232 15.51 6.33 11.16
CA ASP A 232 15.95 5.73 12.40
C ASP A 232 16.49 4.33 12.12
N ARG A 233 17.82 4.20 12.07
CA ARG A 233 18.51 2.92 11.81
C ARG A 233 18.27 1.87 12.90
N SER A 234 17.76 2.25 14.08
CA SER A 234 17.36 1.28 15.11
C SER A 234 16.02 0.61 14.81
N LEU A 235 15.19 1.19 13.93
CA LEU A 235 13.94 0.59 13.49
C LEU A 235 14.20 -0.38 12.33
N ARG A 236 14.44 -1.64 12.70
CA ARG A 236 14.56 -2.77 11.78
C ARG A 236 13.20 -3.43 11.61
N LEU A 237 12.68 -3.46 10.40
CA LEU A 237 11.36 -3.98 10.07
C LEU A 237 11.47 -5.30 9.29
N VAL A 238 10.44 -6.12 9.42
CA VAL A 238 10.24 -7.35 8.64
C VAL A 238 8.81 -7.36 8.09
N GLN A 239 8.66 -7.86 6.88
CA GLN A 239 7.36 -7.98 6.20
C GLN A 239 6.93 -9.44 6.19
N CYS A 240 5.76 -9.70 6.76
CA CYS A 240 5.25 -11.04 6.95
C CYS A 240 3.78 -11.15 6.54
N ALA A 241 3.32 -12.38 6.35
CA ALA A 241 1.92 -12.75 6.26
C ALA A 241 1.54 -13.75 7.36
N VAL A 242 0.27 -13.85 7.70
CA VAL A 242 -0.18 -14.89 8.66
C VAL A 242 -0.07 -16.28 8.05
N HIS A 243 0.47 -17.21 8.83
CA HIS A 243 0.58 -18.61 8.47
C HIS A 243 -0.69 -19.38 8.85
N HIS A 244 -1.44 -19.85 7.85
CA HIS A 244 -2.58 -20.76 8.05
C HIS A 244 -2.13 -22.22 7.96
N ARG A 245 -2.00 -22.90 9.10
CA ARG A 245 -1.35 -24.24 9.18
C ARG A 245 -2.31 -25.41 8.93
N ASP A 246 -3.49 -25.41 9.56
CA ASP A 246 -4.27 -26.65 9.71
C ASP A 246 -5.79 -26.56 9.41
N SER A 247 -6.33 -25.43 8.94
CA SER A 247 -7.75 -25.39 8.48
C SER A 247 -8.07 -24.14 7.64
N SER A 248 -8.96 -24.30 6.65
CA SER A 248 -9.38 -23.26 5.70
C SER A 248 -10.32 -22.18 6.28
N ASP A 249 -10.71 -22.29 7.56
CA ASP A 249 -11.85 -21.51 8.09
C ASP A 249 -11.49 -20.59 9.27
N VAL A 250 -10.27 -20.68 9.80
CA VAL A 250 -9.82 -19.80 10.89
C VAL A 250 -9.36 -18.48 10.32
N SER A 251 -9.83 -17.38 10.89
CA SER A 251 -9.43 -16.04 10.46
C SER A 251 -8.00 -15.71 10.85
N SER A 252 -7.31 -14.93 10.02
CA SER A 252 -5.98 -14.40 10.35
C SER A 252 -5.97 -13.66 11.68
N ILE A 253 -7.03 -12.90 11.98
CA ILE A 253 -7.09 -12.16 13.25
C ILE A 253 -7.29 -13.08 14.46
N SER A 254 -7.98 -14.22 14.30
CA SER A 254 -8.09 -15.19 15.39
C SER A 254 -6.75 -15.83 15.71
N ILE A 255 -5.92 -16.11 14.69
CA ILE A 255 -4.55 -16.62 14.87
C ILE A 255 -3.70 -15.58 15.59
N LEU A 256 -3.82 -14.31 15.20
CA LEU A 256 -2.99 -13.22 15.70
C LEU A 256 -3.44 -12.65 17.05
N ARG A 257 -4.61 -13.04 17.57
CA ARG A 257 -5.27 -12.34 18.69
C ARG A 257 -4.38 -12.17 19.92
N ASP A 258 -3.76 -13.26 20.37
CA ASP A 258 -2.94 -13.25 21.59
C ASP A 258 -1.63 -12.47 21.35
N ALA A 259 -0.96 -12.76 20.22
CA ALA A 259 0.28 -12.08 19.82
C ALA A 259 0.10 -10.56 19.68
N LEU A 260 -0.94 -10.11 18.97
CA LEU A 260 -1.25 -8.69 18.80
C LEU A 260 -1.63 -8.03 20.11
N THR A 261 -2.42 -8.69 20.96
CA THR A 261 -2.80 -8.12 22.25
C THR A 261 -1.56 -7.89 23.11
N ILE A 262 -0.67 -8.87 23.20
CA ILE A 262 0.58 -8.75 23.96
C ILE A 262 1.48 -7.66 23.34
N ALA A 263 1.68 -7.68 22.02
CA ALA A 263 2.52 -6.70 21.34
C ALA A 263 2.03 -5.27 21.55
N LEU A 264 0.72 -5.01 21.39
CA LEU A 264 0.13 -3.68 21.50
C LEU A 264 0.10 -3.15 22.95
N VAL A 265 -0.17 -4.03 23.92
CA VAL A 265 -0.35 -3.65 25.35
C VAL A 265 1.00 -3.60 26.08
N VAL A 266 1.82 -4.63 25.90
CA VAL A 266 3.06 -4.86 26.67
C VAL A 266 4.26 -4.28 25.95
N ASP A 267 4.49 -4.68 24.70
CA ASP A 267 5.74 -4.37 23.98
C ASP A 267 5.74 -3.00 23.29
N LYS A 268 4.55 -2.38 23.16
CA LYS A 268 4.30 -1.01 22.69
C LYS A 268 5.14 -0.67 21.44
N PRO A 269 4.74 -1.16 20.24
CA PRO A 269 5.49 -0.93 19.02
C PRO A 269 5.66 0.57 18.73
N ARG A 270 6.85 0.93 18.31
CA ARG A 270 7.17 2.20 17.62
C ARG A 270 6.75 2.12 16.15
N PHE A 271 6.76 0.92 15.58
CA PHE A 271 6.31 0.64 14.21
C PHE A 271 5.55 -0.69 14.13
N LEU A 272 4.32 -0.64 13.61
CA LEU A 272 3.51 -1.81 13.28
C LEU A 272 2.47 -1.41 12.25
N SER A 273 2.43 -2.07 11.10
CA SER A 273 1.34 -1.97 10.14
C SER A 273 0.70 -3.34 9.96
N LEU A 274 -0.60 -3.43 10.16
CA LEU A 274 -1.41 -4.63 9.94
C LEU A 274 -2.46 -4.28 8.89
N THR A 275 -2.49 -5.03 7.79
CA THR A 275 -3.53 -4.93 6.77
C THR A 275 -4.29 -6.25 6.67
N MET A 276 -5.60 -6.17 6.82
CA MET A 276 -6.55 -7.27 6.63
C MET A 276 -7.53 -6.89 5.55
N THR A 277 -7.79 -7.83 4.65
CA THR A 277 -8.59 -7.57 3.46
C THR A 277 -9.16 -8.88 2.97
N ALA A 278 -10.42 -8.87 2.53
CA ALA A 278 -11.08 -10.05 1.98
C ALA A 278 -10.48 -10.50 0.64
N ALA A 279 -9.67 -9.63 0.01
CA ALA A 279 -9.06 -9.89 -1.28
C ALA A 279 -7.67 -10.57 -1.19
N ASP A 280 -7.07 -10.63 0.01
CA ASP A 280 -5.82 -11.34 0.24
C ASP A 280 -6.07 -12.66 0.98
N PRO A 281 -5.23 -13.69 0.77
CA PRO A 281 -5.40 -14.99 1.42
C PRO A 281 -5.10 -14.94 2.94
N ALA A 282 -4.34 -13.96 3.40
CA ALA A 282 -3.98 -13.79 4.80
C ALA A 282 -3.72 -12.32 5.14
N ALA A 283 -3.79 -11.98 6.43
CA ALA A 283 -3.39 -10.66 6.88
C ALA A 283 -1.88 -10.44 6.67
N SER A 284 -1.52 -9.23 6.25
CA SER A 284 -0.14 -8.79 6.07
C SER A 284 0.30 -7.93 7.25
N LEU A 285 1.52 -8.14 7.71
CA LEU A 285 2.16 -7.37 8.77
C LEU A 285 3.49 -6.79 8.30
N LEU A 286 3.74 -5.54 8.64
CA LEU A 286 5.05 -4.91 8.61
C LEU A 286 5.34 -4.46 10.03
N LEU A 287 6.27 -5.13 10.70
CA LEU A 287 6.48 -4.97 12.14
C LEU A 287 7.98 -4.88 12.49
N GLU A 288 8.28 -4.35 13.66
CA GLU A 288 9.64 -4.38 14.18
C GLU A 288 10.14 -5.82 14.38
N GLN A 289 11.37 -6.11 13.93
CA GLN A 289 11.99 -7.44 14.03
C GLN A 289 11.99 -7.98 15.47
N ARG A 290 12.16 -7.10 16.47
CA ARG A 290 12.16 -7.49 17.90
C ARG A 290 10.84 -8.10 18.38
N LEU A 291 9.74 -7.90 17.64
CA LEU A 291 8.41 -8.39 18.00
C LEU A 291 8.15 -9.80 17.48
N LEU A 292 8.98 -10.32 16.55
CA LEU A 292 8.84 -11.66 15.98
C LEU A 292 8.64 -12.77 17.02
N PRO A 293 9.34 -12.80 18.17
CA PRO A 293 9.13 -13.84 19.18
C PRO A 293 7.71 -13.87 19.78
N ARG A 294 6.92 -12.80 19.65
CA ARG A 294 5.50 -12.78 20.07
C ARG A 294 4.58 -13.51 19.11
N PHE A 295 5.00 -13.73 17.87
CA PHE A 295 4.19 -14.35 16.83
C PHE A 295 4.60 -15.81 16.62
N SER A 296 4.75 -16.52 17.74
CA SER A 296 4.90 -17.97 17.81
C SER A 296 3.65 -18.59 18.45
N SER A 297 3.53 -19.91 18.35
CA SER A 297 2.40 -20.67 18.89
C SER A 297 2.28 -20.54 20.42
N ASP A 298 3.37 -20.21 21.12
CA ASP A 298 3.36 -19.84 22.52
C ASP A 298 4.03 -18.46 22.71
N PRO A 299 3.24 -17.36 22.74
CA PRO A 299 3.79 -16.00 22.79
C PRO A 299 4.39 -15.63 24.16
N THR A 300 4.29 -16.52 25.16
CA THR A 300 4.77 -16.28 26.52
C THR A 300 6.19 -16.77 26.74
N PHE A 301 6.66 -17.74 25.95
CA PHE A 301 8.02 -18.25 26.00
C PHE A 301 8.78 -17.85 24.74
N PRO A 302 9.92 -17.16 24.85
CA PRO A 302 10.79 -16.90 23.70
C PRO A 302 11.41 -18.23 23.25
N ALA A 303 10.73 -18.92 22.34
CA ALA A 303 11.32 -20.02 21.59
C ALA A 303 12.18 -19.43 20.47
N GLU A 304 13.27 -20.11 20.12
CA GLU A 304 13.95 -19.85 18.86
C GLU A 304 12.93 -20.01 17.71
N PRO A 305 12.95 -19.13 16.71
CA PRO A 305 12.00 -19.16 15.60
C PRO A 305 12.27 -20.39 14.72
N ASP A 306 11.82 -21.56 15.16
CA ASP A 306 11.64 -22.68 14.25
C ASP A 306 10.38 -22.41 13.42
N ASP A 307 10.46 -22.60 12.11
CA ASP A 307 9.34 -22.38 11.18
C ASP A 307 8.13 -23.23 11.57
N GLU A 308 8.37 -24.33 12.29
CA GLU A 308 7.34 -25.21 12.83
C GLU A 308 6.50 -24.61 13.98
N THR A 309 6.82 -23.44 14.50
CA THR A 309 6.01 -22.79 15.57
C THR A 309 5.57 -21.38 15.22
N SER A 310 6.03 -20.84 14.10
CA SER A 310 5.78 -19.49 13.64
C SER A 310 4.32 -19.29 13.22
N LEU A 311 3.68 -18.23 13.70
CA LEU A 311 2.38 -17.76 13.21
C LEU A 311 2.52 -16.92 11.94
N LEU A 312 3.75 -16.61 11.53
CA LEU A 312 4.07 -15.75 10.40
C LEU A 312 4.85 -16.49 9.31
N LEU A 313 4.55 -16.16 8.06
CA LEU A 313 5.28 -16.49 6.83
C LEU A 313 6.05 -15.27 6.34
N GLY A 314 7.12 -15.51 5.58
CA GLY A 314 7.97 -14.49 4.97
C GLY A 314 9.42 -14.59 5.44
N SER A 315 10.32 -13.90 4.75
CA SER A 315 11.73 -13.78 5.14
C SER A 315 11.83 -12.99 6.44
N LYS A 316 12.32 -13.63 7.50
CA LYS A 316 12.52 -12.99 8.83
C LYS A 316 13.91 -12.36 8.95
N GLU A 317 14.78 -12.71 8.01
CA GLU A 317 16.18 -12.32 7.90
C GLU A 317 16.35 -11.10 7.00
N GLU A 318 15.40 -10.84 6.10
CA GLU A 318 15.40 -9.67 5.24
C GLU A 318 14.96 -8.43 6.01
N ILE A 319 15.92 -7.53 6.21
CA ILE A 319 15.71 -6.34 7.03
C ILE A 319 15.37 -5.15 6.16
N LEU A 320 14.22 -4.58 6.48
CA LEU A 320 13.69 -3.38 5.87
C LEU A 320 13.91 -2.20 6.81
N VAL A 321 14.24 -1.04 6.25
CA VAL A 321 14.46 0.21 6.99
C VAL A 321 13.48 1.28 6.50
N PRO A 322 12.71 1.91 7.41
CA PRO A 322 11.77 2.94 7.04
C PRO A 322 12.44 4.31 6.90
N ILE A 323 12.26 4.94 5.75
CA ILE A 323 12.52 6.37 5.51
C ILE A 323 11.20 7.11 5.71
N MET A 324 11.12 7.91 6.78
CA MET A 324 9.90 8.58 7.20
C MET A 324 9.84 10.02 6.68
N LEU A 325 8.70 10.39 6.09
CA LEU A 325 8.31 11.75 5.78
C LEU A 325 7.21 12.19 6.75
N ASP A 326 7.49 13.20 7.58
CA ASP A 326 6.50 13.80 8.48
C ASP A 326 5.60 14.79 7.73
N LEU A 327 4.38 14.35 7.41
CA LEU A 327 3.41 15.10 6.62
C LEU A 327 2.41 15.87 7.50
N ARG A 328 2.63 16.01 8.81
CA ARG A 328 1.71 16.71 9.73
C ARG A 328 1.41 18.16 9.32
N LYS A 329 2.35 18.80 8.60
CA LYS A 329 2.23 20.17 8.10
C LYS A 329 1.49 20.27 6.76
N LEU A 330 1.17 19.15 6.13
CA LEU A 330 0.43 19.12 4.87
C LEU A 330 -1.07 18.79 5.10
N PRO A 331 -1.95 19.30 4.23
CA PRO A 331 -3.33 18.84 4.18
C PRO A 331 -3.40 17.37 3.78
N LEU A 332 -4.46 16.68 4.21
CA LEU A 332 -4.69 15.28 3.85
C LEU A 332 -4.91 15.11 2.33
N GLU A 333 -5.42 16.17 1.71
CA GLU A 333 -5.72 16.28 0.29
C GLU A 333 -4.48 16.59 -0.57
N ALA A 334 -3.28 16.62 0.01
CA ALA A 334 -2.06 16.80 -0.76
C ALA A 334 -1.89 15.68 -1.80
N THR A 335 -1.48 16.03 -3.01
CA THR A 335 -1.41 15.11 -4.16
C THR A 335 0.02 14.99 -4.67
N GLY A 336 0.35 13.86 -5.31
CA GLY A 336 1.62 13.70 -6.03
C GLY A 336 2.85 13.45 -5.16
N ILE A 337 2.70 13.29 -3.84
CA ILE A 337 3.80 12.96 -2.94
C ILE A 337 4.39 11.58 -3.29
N VAL A 338 3.55 10.53 -3.29
CA VAL A 338 3.99 9.16 -3.61
C VAL A 338 4.61 9.08 -5.01
N CYS A 339 3.94 9.67 -6.01
CA CYS A 339 4.45 9.70 -7.38
C CYS A 339 5.79 10.46 -7.50
N GLY A 340 5.91 11.63 -6.85
CA GLY A 340 7.14 12.42 -6.90
C GLY A 340 8.32 11.70 -6.25
N VAL A 341 8.09 11.11 -5.09
CA VAL A 341 9.11 10.34 -4.34
C VAL A 341 9.51 9.07 -5.09
N ALA A 342 8.53 8.28 -5.56
CA ALA A 342 8.81 7.08 -6.35
C ALA A 342 9.54 7.41 -7.65
N GLY A 343 9.19 8.52 -8.30
CA GLY A 343 9.85 9.00 -9.52
C GLY A 343 11.31 9.31 -9.30
N ARG A 344 11.63 9.98 -8.19
CA ARG A 344 13.01 10.28 -7.82
C ARG A 344 13.82 9.02 -7.51
N LEU A 345 13.22 8.10 -6.75
CA LEU A 345 13.87 6.85 -6.39
C LEU A 345 14.14 5.99 -7.63
N ALA A 346 13.17 5.84 -8.54
CA ALA A 346 13.34 5.14 -9.81
C ALA A 346 14.37 5.80 -10.73
N TYR A 347 14.49 7.12 -10.74
CA TYR A 347 15.55 7.77 -11.51
C TYR A 347 16.95 7.41 -10.97
N ALA A 348 17.10 7.41 -9.64
CA ALA A 348 18.34 7.00 -8.99
C ALA A 348 18.65 5.51 -9.18
N THR A 349 17.65 4.68 -9.52
CA THR A 349 17.87 3.27 -9.85
C THR A 349 18.55 3.09 -11.21
N HIS A 350 18.07 3.80 -12.23
CA HIS A 350 18.53 3.65 -13.60
C HIS A 350 19.81 4.45 -13.93
N ALA A 351 20.07 5.58 -13.28
CA ALA A 351 21.20 6.46 -13.63
C ALA A 351 22.61 5.88 -13.40
N ARG A 352 22.74 4.68 -12.81
CA ARG A 352 24.05 4.05 -12.51
C ARG A 352 24.25 2.65 -13.12
N GLY A 353 23.23 2.10 -13.78
CA GLY A 353 23.34 0.82 -14.50
C GLY A 353 24.16 0.94 -15.79
N ASP A 354 24.15 2.11 -16.41
CA ASP A 354 24.90 2.37 -17.66
C ASP A 354 26.41 2.59 -17.46
N ASP A 355 26.89 2.74 -16.21
CA ASP A 355 28.30 3.06 -15.91
C ASP A 355 29.18 1.81 -15.67
N ILE A 356 28.62 0.60 -15.69
CA ILE A 356 29.36 -0.65 -15.41
C ILE A 356 29.77 -1.40 -16.69
N THR A 357 29.32 -0.96 -17.87
CA THR A 357 29.74 -1.54 -19.16
C THR A 357 30.33 -0.50 -20.11
N ASP A 358 31.54 -0.03 -19.83
CA ASP A 358 32.63 0.00 -20.82
C ASP A 358 33.89 0.63 -20.22
N GLY A 359 34.81 -0.23 -19.79
CA GLY A 359 36.19 0.15 -19.56
C GLY A 359 36.91 0.41 -20.89
N SER A 360 36.72 1.58 -21.50
CA SER A 360 37.72 2.15 -22.40
C SER A 360 37.61 3.67 -22.46
N SER A 361 38.68 4.31 -21.99
CA SER A 361 38.92 5.75 -21.94
C SER A 361 38.57 6.52 -23.21
N THR A 362 37.93 7.68 -23.08
CA THR A 362 38.46 8.93 -23.67
C THR A 362 37.85 10.16 -22.98
N ILE A 363 38.75 11.03 -22.53
CA ILE A 363 38.48 12.39 -22.06
C ILE A 363 37.98 13.22 -23.24
N MET A 364 36.81 13.85 -23.13
CA MET A 364 36.55 15.17 -23.74
C MET A 364 35.55 15.97 -22.88
N SER A 365 36.04 17.12 -22.41
CA SER A 365 35.27 18.26 -21.93
C SER A 365 34.42 18.88 -23.05
N HIS A 366 33.20 19.37 -22.75
CA HIS A 366 32.65 20.70 -23.12
C HIS A 366 31.13 20.80 -22.82
N SER A 367 30.80 21.76 -21.96
CA SER A 367 29.72 22.78 -22.02
C SER A 367 28.28 22.47 -22.49
N PHE A 368 27.33 22.79 -21.58
CA PHE A 368 25.98 23.36 -21.77
C PHE A 368 25.28 23.26 -23.14
N ASN A 369 24.17 22.52 -23.20
CA ASN A 369 22.82 23.01 -23.57
C ASN A 369 21.85 21.84 -23.80
N GLY A 370 20.57 22.05 -23.42
CA GLY A 370 19.44 21.48 -24.14
C GLY A 370 18.66 20.39 -23.40
N PHE A 371 17.52 20.81 -22.86
CA PHE A 371 16.31 20.02 -22.72
C PHE A 371 16.17 18.96 -23.82
N SER A 372 15.95 17.70 -23.43
CA SER A 372 15.36 16.70 -24.32
C SER A 372 14.06 16.17 -23.71
N SER A 373 13.02 16.25 -24.53
CA SER A 373 11.64 15.91 -24.27
C SER A 373 11.49 14.42 -23.92
N PHE A 374 10.85 14.14 -22.79
CA PHE A 374 10.49 12.80 -22.32
C PHE A 374 9.41 12.11 -23.21
N ASP A 375 8.85 12.83 -24.19
CA ASP A 375 7.71 12.38 -25.01
C ASP A 375 8.12 11.42 -26.17
N ASP A 376 9.40 11.39 -26.55
CA ASP A 376 9.87 10.60 -27.71
C ASP A 376 10.15 9.12 -27.41
N THR A 377 10.31 8.75 -26.13
CA THR A 377 10.58 7.35 -25.74
C THR A 377 9.31 6.50 -25.75
N MET A 378 8.14 7.09 -25.48
CA MET A 378 6.87 6.34 -25.41
C MET A 378 6.31 5.97 -26.79
N ASN A 379 6.56 6.79 -27.82
CA ASN A 379 6.05 6.53 -29.18
C ASN A 379 6.81 5.43 -29.94
N ARG A 380 8.01 5.04 -29.48
CA ARG A 380 8.83 4.04 -30.17
C ARG A 380 8.44 2.58 -29.86
N PHE A 381 7.59 2.35 -28.86
CA PHE A 381 7.16 1.01 -28.42
C PHE A 381 5.78 0.56 -28.94
N PHE A 382 5.03 1.41 -29.66
CA PHE A 382 3.68 1.08 -30.15
C PHE A 382 3.58 0.74 -31.64
N SER A 383 4.68 0.41 -32.32
CA SER A 383 4.67 0.04 -33.74
C SER A 383 5.41 -1.25 -34.04
N SER A 384 4.70 -2.38 -34.01
CA SER A 384 4.75 -3.40 -35.07
C SER A 384 3.94 -4.65 -34.71
N SER A 385 2.82 -4.89 -35.41
CA SER A 385 2.51 -6.23 -35.92
C SER A 385 1.50 -6.15 -37.06
N VAL A 386 2.00 -6.10 -38.29
CA VAL A 386 1.22 -6.42 -39.48
C VAL A 386 1.97 -7.51 -40.24
N GLY A 387 1.36 -8.70 -40.27
CA GLY A 387 1.40 -9.65 -41.39
C GLY A 387 2.71 -10.36 -41.73
N SER A 388 2.71 -11.68 -41.52
CA SER A 388 3.07 -12.75 -42.48
C SER A 388 3.63 -13.95 -41.68
N GLY A 389 3.10 -15.17 -41.70
CA GLY A 389 2.45 -15.89 -42.79
C GLY A 389 3.40 -16.94 -43.38
N GLY A 390 3.58 -18.09 -42.71
CA GLY A 390 4.34 -19.22 -43.28
C GLY A 390 4.50 -20.43 -42.33
N PRO A 391 4.29 -21.69 -42.77
CA PRO A 391 3.97 -22.80 -41.87
C PRO A 391 5.19 -23.63 -41.45
N VAL A 392 5.23 -24.08 -40.19
CA VAL A 392 6.18 -25.10 -39.71
C VAL A 392 5.47 -26.44 -39.54
N LYS A 393 6.01 -27.46 -40.20
CA LYS A 393 5.54 -28.86 -40.25
C LYS A 393 6.15 -29.66 -39.08
N PRO A 394 5.41 -30.59 -38.43
CA PRO A 394 5.92 -31.32 -37.27
C PRO A 394 6.61 -32.63 -37.69
N PRO A 395 7.56 -33.17 -36.89
CA PRO A 395 7.90 -34.58 -36.93
C PRO A 395 7.38 -35.33 -35.69
N THR A 396 6.78 -36.48 -35.96
CA THR A 396 6.28 -37.51 -35.02
C THR A 396 7.39 -38.57 -34.71
N PRO A 397 7.14 -39.74 -34.07
CA PRO A 397 7.73 -40.08 -32.78
C PRO A 397 8.77 -41.22 -32.86
N GLY A 398 9.74 -41.24 -31.94
CA GLY A 398 10.74 -42.30 -31.82
C GLY A 398 10.65 -43.04 -30.48
N SER A 399 10.38 -44.34 -30.54
CA SER A 399 10.23 -45.28 -29.42
C SER A 399 11.58 -45.68 -28.80
N GLY A 400 11.61 -45.88 -27.47
CA GLY A 400 12.73 -46.53 -26.77
C GLY A 400 12.57 -46.59 -25.24
N ARG A 401 12.06 -47.72 -24.72
CA ARG A 401 11.89 -48.04 -23.29
C ARG A 401 13.21 -48.17 -22.52
N LYS A 402 13.24 -47.71 -21.26
CA LYS A 402 13.84 -48.41 -20.10
C LYS A 402 13.28 -47.88 -18.77
N LEU A 403 12.87 -48.81 -17.89
CA LEU A 403 12.42 -48.56 -16.52
C LEU A 403 13.60 -48.37 -15.57
N SER A 404 13.50 -47.43 -14.63
CA SER A 404 14.04 -47.56 -13.27
C SER A 404 13.35 -46.58 -12.31
N ASN A 405 12.83 -47.11 -11.20
CA ASN A 405 12.31 -46.40 -10.03
C ASN A 405 13.30 -45.38 -9.47
N GLY A 406 12.81 -44.20 -9.11
CA GLY A 406 13.53 -43.21 -8.32
C GLY A 406 12.72 -41.92 -8.21
N SER A 407 12.08 -41.72 -7.06
CA SER A 407 11.42 -40.47 -6.66
C SER A 407 12.43 -39.33 -6.69
N LEU A 408 12.25 -38.36 -7.60
CA LEU A 408 13.00 -37.10 -7.63
C LEU A 408 11.98 -35.97 -7.65
N THR A 409 11.77 -35.38 -6.48
CA THR A 409 11.14 -34.09 -6.28
C THR A 409 11.99 -33.04 -7.01
N HIS A 410 11.47 -32.48 -8.10
CA HIS A 410 12.05 -31.31 -8.73
C HIS A 410 11.87 -30.12 -7.78
N HIS A 411 12.90 -29.85 -6.99
CA HIS A 411 13.09 -28.60 -6.30
C HIS A 411 13.36 -27.55 -7.38
N LEU A 412 12.33 -26.79 -7.76
CA LEU A 412 12.51 -25.57 -8.54
C LEU A 412 13.18 -24.57 -7.60
N GLN A 413 14.50 -24.54 -7.66
CA GLN A 413 15.31 -23.47 -7.11
C GLN A 413 15.09 -22.27 -8.04
N PRO A 414 14.56 -21.13 -7.56
CA PRO A 414 14.47 -19.95 -8.40
C PRO A 414 15.91 -19.49 -8.73
N ASP A 415 16.20 -19.35 -10.02
CA ASP A 415 17.48 -18.82 -10.51
C ASP A 415 17.74 -17.46 -9.84
N SER A 416 18.79 -17.42 -9.02
CA SER A 416 19.10 -16.35 -8.06
C SER A 416 19.83 -15.14 -8.64
N ASP A 417 19.86 -14.99 -9.96
CA ASP A 417 20.85 -14.12 -10.61
C ASP A 417 20.24 -12.97 -11.45
N SER A 418 18.92 -12.74 -11.41
CA SER A 418 18.26 -11.62 -12.12
C SER A 418 17.57 -10.59 -11.22
N SER A 419 17.58 -10.75 -9.89
CA SER A 419 16.87 -9.88 -8.94
C SER A 419 17.76 -8.82 -8.26
N ILE A 420 19.04 -8.71 -8.63
CA ILE A 420 20.03 -7.88 -7.89
C ILE A 420 20.01 -6.39 -8.31
N GLU A 421 19.29 -6.03 -9.39
CA GLU A 421 19.45 -4.68 -9.98
C GLU A 421 18.26 -3.72 -9.75
N ALA A 422 17.10 -4.25 -9.34
CA ALA A 422 15.90 -3.46 -9.11
C ALA A 422 15.72 -3.14 -7.62
N VAL A 423 15.53 -1.86 -7.28
CA VAL A 423 15.27 -1.47 -5.89
C VAL A 423 13.87 -1.91 -5.49
N GLU A 424 13.78 -2.80 -4.51
CA GLU A 424 12.51 -3.27 -3.97
C GLU A 424 11.98 -2.24 -2.97
N ILE A 425 11.28 -1.24 -3.52
CA ILE A 425 10.71 -0.15 -2.73
C ILE A 425 9.25 -0.42 -2.44
N SER A 426 8.90 -0.39 -1.16
CA SER A 426 7.53 -0.43 -0.68
C SER A 426 7.10 0.91 -0.09
N PHE A 427 5.81 1.21 -0.14
CA PHE A 427 5.26 2.47 0.38
C PHE A 427 4.14 2.21 1.39
N LEU A 428 4.14 2.97 2.49
CA LEU A 428 3.05 2.99 3.46
C LEU A 428 2.61 4.43 3.70
N SER A 429 1.43 4.77 3.21
CA SER A 429 0.78 6.06 3.45
C SER A 429 -0.14 5.96 4.67
N THR A 430 0.04 6.87 5.63
CA THR A 430 -0.81 7.03 6.81
C THR A 430 -1.46 8.41 6.80
N ALA A 431 -2.27 8.75 7.81
CA ALA A 431 -2.99 10.03 7.82
C ALA A 431 -2.06 11.25 7.84
N ARG A 432 -0.88 11.13 8.47
CA ARG A 432 0.07 12.23 8.65
C ARG A 432 1.53 11.84 8.39
N ALA A 433 1.82 10.65 7.91
CA ALA A 433 3.15 10.25 7.48
C ALA A 433 3.15 9.50 6.16
N GLY A 434 4.20 9.71 5.37
CA GLY A 434 4.55 8.88 4.23
C GLY A 434 5.81 8.09 4.57
N THR A 435 5.74 6.76 4.51
CA THR A 435 6.87 5.90 4.81
C THR A 435 7.31 5.20 3.53
N ILE A 436 8.59 5.37 3.18
CA ILE A 436 9.25 4.56 2.16
C ILE A 436 9.99 3.44 2.87
N ILE A 437 9.84 2.22 2.40
CA ILE A 437 10.43 1.02 2.99
C ILE A 437 11.40 0.46 1.96
N VAL A 438 12.66 0.29 2.35
CA VAL A 438 13.74 -0.19 1.49
C VAL A 438 14.56 -1.25 2.21
N GLY A 439 15.23 -2.12 1.47
CA GLY A 439 16.20 -3.05 2.04
C GLY A 439 17.37 -2.31 2.71
N GLU A 440 17.94 -2.90 3.75
CA GLU A 440 19.09 -2.31 4.49
C GLU A 440 20.27 -1.95 3.57
N HIS A 441 20.48 -2.74 2.50
CA HIS A 441 21.54 -2.52 1.50
C HIS A 441 21.25 -1.33 0.56
N GLU A 442 19.99 -0.92 0.42
CA GLU A 442 19.55 0.14 -0.51
C GLU A 442 19.35 1.47 0.19
N LEU A 443 19.33 1.45 1.53
CA LEU A 443 19.04 2.61 2.37
C LEU A 443 19.87 3.84 2.00
N GLN A 444 21.19 3.68 1.88
CA GLN A 444 22.07 4.83 1.61
C GLN A 444 21.74 5.45 0.25
N ARG A 445 21.54 4.61 -0.77
CA ARG A 445 21.16 5.05 -2.11
C ARG A 445 19.84 5.81 -2.11
N ALA A 446 18.83 5.29 -1.41
CA ALA A 446 17.52 5.90 -1.34
C ALA A 446 17.55 7.24 -0.58
N VAL A 447 18.32 7.34 0.50
CA VAL A 447 18.51 8.59 1.26
C VAL A 447 19.23 9.62 0.40
N ASP A 448 20.36 9.28 -0.22
CA ASP A 448 21.13 10.19 -1.07
C ASP A 448 20.26 10.74 -2.23
N ALA A 449 19.44 9.88 -2.84
CA ALA A 449 18.53 10.26 -3.92
C ALA A 449 17.49 11.30 -3.47
N LEU A 450 16.95 11.15 -2.25
CA LEU A 450 15.94 12.07 -1.70
C LEU A 450 16.58 13.35 -1.15
N GLU A 451 17.77 13.27 -0.58
CA GLU A 451 18.50 14.43 -0.04
C GLU A 451 18.99 15.37 -1.15
N ALA A 452 19.42 14.82 -2.29
CA ALA A 452 19.87 15.59 -3.45
C ALA A 452 18.79 16.56 -3.99
N GLU A 453 17.51 16.25 -3.80
CA GLU A 453 16.38 17.10 -4.22
C GLU A 453 15.86 18.01 -3.09
N SER A 454 16.31 17.74 -1.85
CA SER A 454 15.93 18.51 -0.67
C SER A 454 16.77 19.78 -0.45
N HIS A 455 17.95 19.86 -1.06
CA HIS A 455 18.83 21.04 -1.01
C HIS A 455 18.43 22.07 -2.09
N ASP A 456 18.60 23.36 -1.81
CA ASP A 456 18.39 24.40 -2.82
C ASP A 456 19.60 24.49 -3.75
N PRO A 457 19.41 24.69 -5.07
CA PRO A 457 20.52 24.98 -5.97
C PRO A 457 21.23 26.31 -5.64
N GLU A 458 20.61 27.18 -4.82
CA GLU A 458 21.21 28.44 -4.35
C GLU A 458 22.27 28.23 -3.25
N ASP A 459 22.22 27.12 -2.49
CA ASP A 459 23.22 26.82 -1.44
C ASP A 459 24.58 26.37 -2.01
N LEU A 460 24.65 26.08 -3.31
CA LEU A 460 25.88 25.69 -4.00
C LEU A 460 26.66 26.88 -4.57
N GLU A 461 26.06 28.08 -4.62
CA GLU A 461 26.75 29.29 -5.08
C GLU A 461 27.49 30.04 -3.96
N GLU A 462 27.28 29.71 -2.67
CA GLU A 462 27.96 30.37 -1.54
C GLU A 462 29.34 29.77 -1.19
N PHE A 463 29.78 28.69 -1.85
CA PHE A 463 31.09 28.06 -1.61
C PHE A 463 32.17 28.35 -2.68
N GLU A 464 31.87 29.18 -3.68
CA GLU A 464 32.87 29.68 -4.64
C GLU A 464 32.99 31.22 -4.59
N ILE A 465 33.51 31.78 -3.50
CA ILE A 465 34.16 33.12 -3.51
C ILE A 465 35.41 33.13 -2.65
#